data_AF-W7MAV8-F1
#
_entry.id   AF-W7MAV8-F1
#
_cell.length_a   1.000
_cell.length_b   1.000
_cell.length_c   1.000
_cell.angle_alpha   90.00
_cell.angle_beta   90.00
_cell.angle_gamma   90.00
#
_symmetry.space_group_name_H-M   'P 1'
#
loop_
_entity.id
_entity.type
_entity.pdbx_description
1 polymer ?
#
loop_
_entity_poly.entity_id
_entity_poly.type
_entity_poly.pdbx_seq_one_letter_code
_entity_poly.pdbx_strand_id
1 'polypeptide(L)'
;MDHPSILSLLSTRNTILTDNTRLERSRNAPTMISMRPENITHWTDFNIIDINNAYGDLLSKPSNMIAGQGADKSFRNQSELRNYALDAMISTLRPLVSESARVLGQRLGFSQTIEWHRDIPLAGPQVVGQALSPSLTIFADTVPRGNLVTSMVHVSKFWRSMDIENGSMDPIQHLGLYAQRSGSRYTFAITDTEVVVIRFHSLDGRETGAQWNAIPRSACGEGTLTINLAIWALIMMSLNDRHRSVVEHARTVPINAWSAHDGFYCNYLSGRRLPYLPTGAVVLDQLI
;
A
#
# COMPACT_ATOMS: atom_id res chain seq x y z
N MET A 1 32.78 1.68 -4.44
CA MET A 1 31.82 1.73 -3.33
C MET A 1 30.58 1.01 -3.83
N ASP A 2 30.19 -0.07 -3.17
CA ASP A 2 28.99 -0.82 -3.58
C ASP A 2 27.76 -0.02 -3.17
N HIS A 3 26.89 0.26 -4.13
CA HIS A 3 25.64 0.98 -3.89
C HIS A 3 24.65 0.07 -3.15
N PRO A 4 23.93 0.57 -2.13
CA PRO A 4 22.93 -0.22 -1.42
C PRO A 4 21.81 -0.64 -2.38
N SER A 5 21.24 -1.83 -2.16
CA SER A 5 20.08 -2.29 -2.91
C SER A 5 18.83 -1.50 -2.54
N ILE A 6 17.84 -1.47 -3.43
CA ILE A 6 16.51 -0.89 -3.13
C ILE A 6 15.93 -1.55 -1.87
N LEU A 7 16.06 -2.89 -1.73
CA LEU A 7 15.62 -3.61 -0.53
C LEU A 7 16.29 -3.05 0.73
N SER A 8 17.61 -2.85 0.70
CA SER A 8 18.38 -2.35 1.84
C SER A 8 17.87 -0.97 2.29
N LEU A 9 17.62 -0.07 1.32
CA LEU A 9 17.12 1.27 1.59
C LEU A 9 15.67 1.26 2.12
N LEU A 10 14.79 0.43 1.55
CA LEU A 10 13.42 0.24 2.05
C LEU A 10 13.39 -0.43 3.42
N SER A 11 14.46 -1.15 3.80
CA SER A 11 14.57 -1.88 5.05
C SER A 11 15.17 -1.07 6.20
N THR A 12 15.53 0.19 5.95
CA THR A 12 16.08 1.10 6.97
C THR A 12 15.09 1.34 8.10
N ARG A 13 15.62 1.67 9.28
CA ARG A 13 14.81 2.00 10.47
C ARG A 13 13.87 3.18 10.16
N ASN A 14 12.60 3.03 10.52
CA ASN A 14 11.61 4.10 10.42
C ASN A 14 11.80 5.14 11.53
N THR A 15 11.43 6.39 11.25
CA THR A 15 11.30 7.45 12.26
C THR A 15 10.33 7.02 13.36
N ILE A 16 10.76 7.15 14.62
CA ILE A 16 9.88 6.97 15.78
C ILE A 16 9.05 8.24 15.96
N LEU A 17 7.74 8.05 16.10
CA LEU A 17 6.77 9.13 16.34
C LEU A 17 6.22 8.96 17.75
N THR A 18 6.43 9.95 18.60
CA THR A 18 5.98 9.92 20.00
C THR A 18 4.72 10.77 20.17
N ASP A 19 3.65 10.15 20.66
CA ASP A 19 2.37 10.80 20.92
C ASP A 19 2.41 11.68 22.18
N ASN A 20 2.30 13.00 22.00
CA ASN A 20 2.10 13.98 23.06
C ASN A 20 0.73 14.68 22.96
N THR A 21 -0.24 14.06 22.27
CA THR A 21 -1.58 14.60 22.09
C THR A 21 -2.36 14.65 23.41
N ARG A 22 -3.08 15.75 23.61
CA ARG A 22 -4.14 15.82 24.63
C ARG A 22 -5.37 15.10 24.10
N LEU A 23 -6.22 14.60 25.00
CA LEU A 23 -7.48 13.92 24.64
C LEU A 23 -8.41 14.89 23.90
N GLU A 24 -8.30 14.93 22.57
CA GLU A 24 -9.23 15.64 21.70
C GLU A 24 -9.78 14.64 20.69
N ARG A 25 -10.99 14.14 20.95
CA ARG A 25 -11.73 13.37 19.94
C ARG A 25 -12.23 14.34 18.88
N SER A 26 -11.96 14.04 17.62
CA SER A 26 -12.68 14.67 16.51
C SER A 26 -14.19 14.49 16.73
N ARG A 27 -14.96 15.58 16.65
CA ARG A 27 -16.41 15.57 16.87
C ARG A 27 -17.21 15.16 15.64
N ASN A 28 -16.57 15.08 14.47
CA ASN A 28 -17.24 14.74 13.23
C ASN A 28 -16.97 13.28 12.87
N ALA A 29 -18.03 12.47 12.82
CA ALA A 29 -17.96 11.13 12.29
C ALA A 29 -17.69 11.21 10.78
N PRO A 30 -16.63 10.55 10.27
CA PRO A 30 -16.37 10.53 8.84
C PRO A 30 -17.46 9.74 8.10
N THR A 31 -17.70 10.08 6.84
CA THR A 31 -18.56 9.27 5.96
C THR A 31 -17.92 7.91 5.72
N MET A 32 -18.65 6.83 5.94
CA MET A 32 -18.13 5.45 5.87
C MET A 32 -19.04 4.60 4.98
N ILE A 33 -18.48 3.52 4.42
CA ILE A 33 -19.29 2.46 3.80
C ILE A 33 -19.49 1.31 4.78
N SER A 34 -20.67 0.70 4.78
CA SER A 34 -20.93 -0.45 5.64
C SER A 34 -20.15 -1.66 5.14
N MET A 35 -19.41 -2.30 6.04
CA MET A 35 -18.77 -3.60 5.85
C MET A 35 -19.10 -4.50 7.02
N ARG A 36 -19.39 -5.76 6.73
CA ARG A 36 -19.60 -6.76 7.78
C ARG A 36 -18.25 -7.22 8.36
N PRO A 37 -18.11 -7.42 9.68
CA PRO A 37 -16.86 -7.85 10.29
C PRO A 37 -16.27 -9.11 9.65
N GLU A 38 -17.10 -10.09 9.31
CA GLU A 38 -16.69 -11.35 8.68
C GLU A 38 -16.04 -11.16 7.29
N ASN A 39 -16.28 -10.02 6.65
CA ASN A 39 -15.73 -9.67 5.34
C ASN A 39 -14.41 -8.90 5.44
N ILE A 40 -13.91 -8.65 6.66
CA ILE A 40 -12.64 -7.99 6.94
C ILE A 40 -11.68 -9.02 7.52
N THR A 41 -10.72 -9.47 6.72
CA THR A 41 -9.83 -10.58 7.06
C THR A 41 -8.36 -10.17 7.02
N HIS A 42 -7.48 -10.99 7.61
CA HIS A 42 -6.04 -10.79 7.51
C HIS A 42 -5.53 -11.05 6.08
N TRP A 43 -4.63 -10.22 5.59
CA TRP A 43 -3.99 -10.33 4.28
C TRP A 43 -2.70 -11.16 4.39
N THR A 44 -2.87 -12.48 4.48
CA THR A 44 -1.79 -13.41 4.86
C THR A 44 -0.65 -13.54 3.83
N ASP A 45 -0.94 -13.38 2.54
CA ASP A 45 0.06 -13.42 1.46
C ASP A 45 0.77 -12.07 1.24
N PHE A 46 0.38 -11.00 1.98
CA PHE A 46 1.12 -9.74 1.99
C PHE A 46 2.27 -9.81 3.00
N ASN A 47 3.34 -10.51 2.63
CA ASN A 47 4.53 -10.72 3.47
C ASN A 47 5.83 -10.54 2.67
N ILE A 48 6.97 -10.43 3.38
CA ILE A 48 8.30 -10.23 2.77
C ILE A 48 8.68 -11.32 1.76
N ILE A 49 8.31 -12.58 2.02
CA ILE A 49 8.66 -13.72 1.17
C ILE A 49 7.95 -13.58 -0.17
N ASP A 50 6.63 -13.39 -0.16
CA ASP A 50 5.83 -13.30 -1.38
C ASP A 50 6.13 -12.02 -2.18
N ILE A 51 6.38 -10.89 -1.49
CA ILE A 51 6.83 -9.64 -2.12
C ILE A 51 8.20 -9.83 -2.77
N ASN A 52 9.15 -10.50 -2.11
CA ASN A 52 10.48 -10.76 -2.66
C ASN A 52 10.44 -11.80 -3.80
N ASN A 53 9.54 -12.77 -3.75
CA ASN A 53 9.30 -13.68 -4.87
C ASN A 53 8.79 -12.92 -6.09
N ALA A 54 7.78 -12.07 -5.92
CA ALA A 54 7.21 -11.30 -7.02
C ALA A 54 8.19 -10.24 -7.57
N TYR A 55 8.88 -9.49 -6.72
CA TYR A 55 9.62 -8.28 -7.11
C TYR A 55 11.11 -8.27 -6.75
N GLY A 56 11.67 -9.40 -6.30
CA GLY A 56 13.06 -9.49 -5.82
C GLY A 56 14.11 -8.99 -6.81
N ASP A 57 13.85 -9.09 -8.11
CA ASP A 57 14.75 -8.60 -9.14
C ASP A 57 14.72 -7.06 -9.32
N LEU A 58 13.65 -6.39 -8.87
CA LEU A 58 13.62 -4.94 -8.70
C LEU A 58 14.30 -4.55 -7.39
N LEU A 59 13.97 -5.26 -6.32
CA LEU A 59 14.47 -5.01 -4.96
C LEU A 59 15.99 -5.21 -4.85
N SER A 60 16.58 -6.11 -5.64
CA SER A 60 18.02 -6.36 -5.68
C SER A 60 18.81 -5.31 -6.47
N LYS A 61 18.15 -4.36 -7.14
CA LYS A 61 18.86 -3.35 -7.93
C LYS A 61 19.62 -2.39 -7.02
N PRO A 62 20.86 -2.02 -7.38
CA PRO A 62 21.57 -0.95 -6.68
C PRO A 62 20.85 0.37 -6.92
N SER A 63 20.78 1.22 -5.88
CA SER A 63 20.26 2.58 -6.01
C SER A 63 21.32 3.60 -5.60
N ASN A 64 21.34 4.74 -6.30
CA ASN A 64 22.19 5.88 -5.97
C ASN A 64 21.62 6.73 -4.82
N MET A 65 20.44 6.39 -4.33
CA MET A 65 19.81 7.11 -3.25
C MET A 65 20.59 6.93 -1.95
N ILE A 66 20.86 8.05 -1.29
CA ILE A 66 21.34 8.06 0.09
C ILE A 66 20.11 8.20 0.99
N ALA A 67 19.73 7.13 1.68
CA ALA A 67 18.67 7.21 2.68
C ALA A 67 19.17 8.03 3.88
N GLY A 68 18.49 9.14 4.17
CA GLY A 68 18.64 9.82 5.45
C GLY A 68 17.86 9.07 6.53
N GLN A 69 18.47 8.87 7.70
CA GLN A 69 17.69 8.46 8.86
C GLN A 69 16.87 9.66 9.33
N GLY A 70 15.54 9.56 9.20
CA GLY A 70 14.64 10.58 9.71
C GLY A 70 14.82 10.73 11.22
N ALA A 71 14.97 11.96 11.71
CA ALA A 71 15.08 12.22 13.13
C ALA A 71 13.76 11.90 13.83
N ASP A 72 13.83 11.20 14.96
CA ASP A 72 12.67 10.90 15.81
C ASP A 72 11.91 12.20 16.17
N LYS A 73 10.58 12.14 16.15
CA LYS A 73 9.70 13.31 16.36
C LYS A 73 8.67 13.02 17.43
N SER A 74 8.33 14.04 18.21
CA SER A 74 7.10 14.06 19.00
C SER A 74 6.04 14.92 18.33
N PHE A 75 4.79 14.51 18.35
CA PHE A 75 3.67 15.27 17.78
C PHE A 75 2.59 15.55 18.83
N ARG A 76 1.87 16.66 18.67
CA ARG A 76 0.85 17.15 19.61
C ARG A 76 -0.57 17.11 19.04
N ASN A 77 -0.70 16.87 17.75
CA ASN A 77 -1.97 16.80 17.04
C ASN A 77 -1.83 15.93 15.77
N GLN A 78 -2.96 15.57 15.17
CA GLN A 78 -3.00 14.72 13.97
C GLN A 78 -2.32 15.36 12.75
N SER A 79 -2.33 16.69 12.64
CA SER A 79 -1.67 17.41 11.53
C SER A 79 -0.14 17.28 11.61
N GLU A 80 0.44 17.40 12.80
CA GLU A 80 1.88 17.15 13.03
C GLU A 80 2.24 15.69 12.75
N LEU A 81 1.46 14.73 13.26
CA LEU A 81 1.64 13.30 12.96
C LEU A 81 1.65 13.06 11.44
N ARG A 82 0.64 13.60 10.74
CA ARG A 82 0.51 13.48 9.28
C ARG A 82 1.75 14.03 8.57
N ASN A 83 2.18 15.24 8.91
CA ASN A 83 3.33 15.85 8.25
C ASN A 83 4.62 15.05 8.51
N TYR A 84 4.93 14.72 9.77
CA TYR A 84 6.14 13.99 10.12
C TYR A 84 6.18 12.59 9.50
N ALA A 85 5.05 11.88 9.51
CA ALA A 85 4.98 10.56 8.91
C ALA A 85 5.11 10.62 7.37
N LEU A 86 4.36 11.51 6.71
CA LEU A 86 4.34 11.58 5.25
C LEU A 86 5.62 12.21 4.69
N ASP A 87 6.25 13.18 5.35
CA ASP A 87 7.50 13.81 4.88
C ASP A 87 8.63 12.78 4.79
N ALA A 88 8.88 12.06 5.89
CA ALA A 88 9.91 11.03 5.95
C ALA A 88 9.65 9.91 4.92
N MET A 89 8.42 9.42 4.87
CA MET A 89 8.01 8.36 3.95
C MET A 89 8.16 8.79 2.48
N ILE A 90 7.65 9.96 2.09
CA ILE A 90 7.71 10.43 0.70
C ILE A 90 9.16 10.66 0.28
N SER A 91 9.99 11.25 1.15
CA SER A 91 11.41 11.49 0.85
C SER A 91 12.17 10.19 0.54
N THR A 92 11.78 9.09 1.19
CA THR A 92 12.39 7.77 1.00
C THR A 92 11.81 7.06 -0.22
N LEU A 93 10.48 6.98 -0.30
CA LEU A 93 9.81 6.14 -1.28
C LEU A 93 9.84 6.72 -2.68
N ARG A 94 9.68 8.04 -2.85
CA ARG A 94 9.53 8.64 -4.18
C ARG A 94 10.64 8.23 -5.17
N PRO A 95 11.95 8.40 -4.87
CA PRO A 95 13.01 8.00 -5.80
C PRO A 95 13.03 6.48 -6.06
N LEU A 96 12.86 5.66 -5.04
CA LEU A 96 12.90 4.19 -5.15
C LEU A 96 11.71 3.63 -5.95
N VAL A 97 10.54 4.24 -5.75
CA VAL A 97 9.32 3.95 -6.51
C VAL A 97 9.51 4.36 -7.97
N SER A 98 10.05 5.55 -8.26
CA SER A 98 10.33 5.98 -9.64
C SER A 98 11.31 5.04 -10.34
N GLU A 99 12.39 4.63 -9.68
CA GLU A 99 13.38 3.70 -10.22
C GLU A 99 12.76 2.33 -10.54
N SER A 100 11.96 1.80 -9.61
CA SER A 100 11.31 0.49 -9.74
C SER A 100 10.20 0.51 -10.80
N ALA A 101 9.38 1.57 -10.82
CA ALA A 101 8.29 1.75 -11.75
C ALA A 101 8.77 1.83 -13.20
N ARG A 102 9.93 2.46 -13.45
CA ARG A 102 10.52 2.49 -14.79
C ARG A 102 10.82 1.09 -15.33
N VAL A 103 11.39 0.23 -14.49
CA VAL A 103 11.73 -1.16 -14.88
C VAL A 103 10.48 -2.00 -15.02
N LEU A 104 9.53 -1.86 -14.08
CA LEU A 104 8.25 -2.56 -14.14
C LEU A 104 7.45 -2.14 -15.38
N GLY A 105 7.44 -0.85 -15.71
CA GLY A 105 6.77 -0.32 -16.89
C GLY A 105 7.31 -0.89 -18.20
N GLN A 106 8.63 -0.96 -18.36
CA GLN A 106 9.25 -1.63 -19.51
C GLN A 106 8.78 -3.07 -19.68
N ARG A 107 8.55 -3.77 -18.56
CA ARG A 107 8.17 -5.18 -18.54
C ARG A 107 6.67 -5.39 -18.80
N LEU A 108 5.83 -4.50 -18.29
CA LEU A 108 4.38 -4.58 -18.41
C LEU A 108 3.80 -3.75 -19.57
N GLY A 109 4.66 -3.04 -20.31
CA GLY A 109 4.26 -2.25 -21.47
C GLY A 109 3.60 -0.92 -21.13
N PHE A 110 3.94 -0.31 -20.00
CA PHE A 110 3.50 1.03 -19.63
C PHE A 110 4.69 1.97 -19.39
N SER A 111 4.47 3.27 -19.56
CA SER A 111 5.42 4.30 -19.16
C SER A 111 4.63 5.38 -18.43
N GLN A 112 4.75 5.41 -17.10
CA GLN A 112 3.98 6.32 -16.26
C GLN A 112 4.92 7.01 -15.27
N THR A 113 4.80 8.33 -15.18
CA THR A 113 5.34 9.09 -14.06
C THR A 113 4.44 8.88 -12.84
N ILE A 114 5.02 8.83 -11.64
CA ILE A 114 4.25 8.65 -10.41
C ILE A 114 4.22 9.98 -9.66
N GLU A 115 3.02 10.51 -9.48
CA GLU A 115 2.78 11.73 -8.73
C GLU A 115 2.31 11.44 -7.31
N TRP A 116 2.62 12.34 -6.37
CA TRP A 116 2.31 12.20 -4.95
C TRP A 116 1.68 13.49 -4.47
N HIS A 117 0.41 13.47 -4.06
CA HIS A 117 -0.30 14.66 -3.62
C HIS A 117 -0.97 14.47 -2.27
N ARG A 118 -0.88 15.50 -1.43
CA ARG A 118 -1.51 15.53 -0.10
C ARG A 118 -2.83 16.25 -0.16
N ASP A 119 -3.81 15.74 0.59
CA ASP A 119 -5.09 16.39 0.85
C ASP A 119 -5.89 16.79 -0.40
N ILE A 120 -5.59 16.20 -1.56
CA ILE A 120 -6.34 16.45 -2.80
C ILE A 120 -7.65 15.68 -2.75
N PRO A 121 -8.79 16.36 -2.98
CA PRO A 121 -10.09 15.70 -3.10
C PRO A 121 -10.09 14.63 -4.20
N LEU A 122 -10.66 13.46 -3.89
CA LEU A 122 -10.99 12.48 -4.93
C LEU A 122 -12.10 13.07 -5.82
N ALA A 123 -11.85 13.19 -7.13
CA ALA A 123 -12.84 13.69 -8.08
C ALA A 123 -14.00 12.69 -8.25
N GLY A 124 -15.24 13.19 -8.38
CA GLY A 124 -16.41 12.36 -8.67
C GLY A 124 -17.62 13.19 -9.11
N PRO A 125 -18.53 12.64 -9.94
CA PRO A 125 -19.62 13.37 -10.62
C PRO A 125 -20.73 13.91 -9.69
N GLN A 126 -20.61 13.75 -8.38
CA GLN A 126 -21.57 14.27 -7.39
C GLN A 126 -20.82 14.64 -6.12
N VAL A 127 -20.34 15.88 -6.04
CA VAL A 127 -19.91 16.49 -4.76
C VAL A 127 -21.02 17.42 -4.31
N VAL A 128 -22.09 16.84 -3.78
CA VAL A 128 -23.02 17.51 -2.87
C VAL A 128 -22.71 16.94 -1.48
N GLY A 129 -21.64 17.44 -0.84
CA GLY A 129 -21.13 16.93 0.44
C GLY A 129 -19.67 17.36 0.74
N GLN A 130 -19.14 17.01 1.92
CA GLN A 130 -17.73 17.21 2.26
C GLN A 130 -16.83 16.44 1.29
N ALA A 131 -15.87 17.14 0.68
CA ALA A 131 -14.87 16.55 -0.20
C ALA A 131 -14.09 15.45 0.53
N LEU A 132 -14.00 14.26 -0.08
CA LEU A 132 -13.18 13.17 0.43
C LEU A 132 -11.72 13.43 0.08
N SER A 133 -10.93 13.84 1.06
CA SER A 133 -9.51 14.17 0.90
C SER A 133 -8.64 13.17 1.66
N PRO A 134 -8.09 12.16 0.98
CA PRO A 134 -7.06 11.29 1.56
C PRO A 134 -5.86 12.11 2.04
N SER A 135 -5.19 11.64 3.09
CA SER A 135 -3.98 12.30 3.61
C SER A 135 -2.84 12.31 2.57
N LEU A 136 -2.78 11.26 1.75
CA LEU A 136 -1.92 11.17 0.58
C LEU A 136 -2.63 10.33 -0.49
N THR A 137 -2.58 10.81 -1.72
CA THR A 137 -2.96 10.08 -2.94
C THR A 137 -1.76 9.99 -3.86
N ILE A 138 -1.48 8.77 -4.34
CA ILE A 138 -0.45 8.47 -5.31
C ILE A 138 -1.13 8.19 -6.64
N PHE A 139 -0.64 8.80 -7.72
CA PHE A 139 -1.24 8.69 -9.05
C PHE A 139 -0.22 8.19 -10.07
N ALA A 140 -0.74 7.50 -11.08
CA ALA A 140 -0.10 7.38 -12.37
C ALA A 140 -0.44 8.61 -13.21
N ASP A 141 0.59 9.21 -13.81
CA ASP A 141 0.46 10.33 -14.75
C ASP A 141 -0.06 9.82 -16.11
N THR A 142 -1.33 9.44 -16.11
CA THR A 142 -2.12 9.04 -17.28
C THR A 142 -3.19 10.08 -17.56
N VAL A 143 -3.81 10.02 -18.74
CA VAL A 143 -4.98 10.83 -19.08
C VAL A 143 -6.19 9.90 -19.30
N PRO A 144 -7.20 9.90 -18.40
CA PRO A 144 -7.26 10.59 -17.11
C PRO A 144 -6.28 10.01 -16.07
N ARG A 145 -5.95 10.77 -15.02
CA ARG A 145 -5.03 10.33 -13.95
C ARG A 145 -5.56 9.07 -13.26
N GLY A 146 -4.77 8.02 -13.23
CA GLY A 146 -5.10 6.77 -12.53
C GLY A 146 -4.69 6.86 -11.06
N ASN A 147 -5.65 6.80 -10.13
CA ASN A 147 -5.31 6.66 -8.71
C ASN A 147 -4.65 5.31 -8.48
N LEU A 148 -3.49 5.28 -7.80
CA LEU A 148 -2.73 4.08 -7.50
C LEU A 148 -2.98 3.60 -6.09
N VAL A 149 -2.72 4.48 -5.11
CA VAL A 149 -2.88 4.17 -3.68
C VAL A 149 -3.38 5.43 -2.97
N THR A 150 -4.35 5.28 -2.08
CA THR A 150 -4.81 6.34 -1.18
C THR A 150 -4.50 5.99 0.26
N SER A 151 -4.48 6.99 1.13
CA SER A 151 -4.17 6.76 2.54
C SER A 151 -4.88 7.70 3.50
N MET A 152 -4.84 7.32 4.76
CA MET A 152 -5.26 8.17 5.86
C MET A 152 -4.25 8.13 7.01
N VAL A 153 -4.33 9.11 7.89
CA VAL A 153 -3.52 9.17 9.12
C VAL A 153 -4.43 9.17 10.34
N HIS A 154 -4.11 8.32 11.31
CA HIS A 154 -4.77 8.22 12.62
C HIS A 154 -3.75 8.27 13.75
N VAL A 155 -4.14 8.80 14.91
CA VAL A 155 -3.32 8.66 16.13
C VAL A 155 -3.64 7.32 16.78
N SER A 156 -2.62 6.56 17.16
CA SER A 156 -2.73 5.19 17.71
C SER A 156 -3.56 5.12 18.98
N LYS A 157 -3.57 6.20 19.77
CA LYS A 157 -4.43 6.36 20.94
C LYS A 157 -5.93 6.31 20.63
N PHE A 158 -6.33 6.63 19.40
CA PHE A 158 -7.74 6.57 18.96
C PHE A 158 -8.06 5.30 18.17
N TRP A 159 -7.08 4.76 17.44
CA TRP A 159 -7.26 3.53 16.68
C TRP A 159 -5.92 2.86 16.33
N ARG A 160 -5.89 1.54 16.46
CA ARG A 160 -4.83 0.62 16.04
C ARG A 160 -5.42 -0.59 15.32
N SER A 161 -4.57 -1.34 14.63
CA SER A 161 -4.94 -2.58 13.96
C SER A 161 -5.61 -3.60 14.89
N MET A 162 -5.14 -3.71 16.14
CA MET A 162 -5.76 -4.59 17.15
C MET A 162 -7.22 -4.25 17.44
N ASP A 163 -7.66 -3.02 17.18
CA ASP A 163 -9.05 -2.62 17.38
C ASP A 163 -9.96 -3.22 16.29
N ILE A 164 -9.42 -3.56 15.11
CA ILE A 164 -10.15 -4.28 14.05
C ILE A 164 -10.61 -5.65 14.56
N GLU A 165 -9.73 -6.36 15.27
CA GLU A 165 -10.02 -7.68 15.86
C GLU A 165 -11.11 -7.59 16.93
N ASN A 166 -11.26 -6.41 17.55
CA ASN A 166 -12.32 -6.11 18.52
C ASN A 166 -13.58 -5.49 17.89
N GLY A 167 -13.68 -5.47 16.55
CA GLY A 167 -14.85 -4.98 15.81
C GLY A 167 -14.87 -3.48 15.51
N SER A 168 -13.81 -2.74 15.83
CA SER A 168 -13.68 -1.31 15.48
C SER A 168 -13.17 -1.13 14.05
N MET A 169 -14.10 -1.06 13.11
CA MET A 169 -13.82 -1.07 11.67
C MET A 169 -13.86 0.31 11.01
N ASP A 170 -14.22 1.38 11.74
CA ASP A 170 -14.49 2.71 11.18
C ASP A 170 -13.40 3.20 10.21
N PRO A 171 -12.08 3.08 10.52
CA PRO A 171 -11.05 3.52 9.59
C PRO A 171 -10.98 2.68 8.30
N ILE A 172 -11.21 1.37 8.39
CA ILE A 172 -11.26 0.50 7.20
C ILE A 172 -12.47 0.84 6.34
N GLN A 173 -13.63 1.05 6.97
CA GLN A 173 -14.86 1.46 6.30
C GLN A 173 -14.73 2.83 5.64
N HIS A 174 -13.99 3.77 6.25
CA HIS A 174 -13.67 5.05 5.62
C HIS A 174 -12.72 4.88 4.42
N LEU A 175 -11.65 4.08 4.56
CA LEU A 175 -10.74 3.78 3.45
C LEU A 175 -11.42 3.04 2.31
N GLY A 176 -12.44 2.23 2.60
CA GLY A 176 -13.26 1.57 1.58
C GLY A 176 -13.98 2.58 0.68
N LEU A 177 -14.41 3.71 1.23
CA LEU A 177 -14.96 4.81 0.44
C LEU A 177 -13.90 5.43 -0.49
N TYR A 178 -12.65 5.57 -0.03
CA TYR A 178 -11.55 6.01 -0.90
C TYR A 178 -11.28 5.02 -2.02
N ALA A 179 -11.30 3.72 -1.74
CA ALA A 179 -11.12 2.68 -2.74
C ALA A 179 -12.22 2.74 -3.82
N GLN A 180 -13.49 2.82 -3.40
CA GLN A 180 -14.63 2.95 -4.32
C GLN A 180 -14.54 4.20 -5.20
N ARG A 181 -14.12 5.34 -4.62
CA ARG A 181 -14.06 6.62 -5.35
C ARG A 181 -12.82 6.75 -6.24
N SER A 182 -11.70 6.21 -5.79
CA SER A 182 -10.44 6.28 -6.54
C SER A 182 -10.39 5.26 -7.68
N GLY A 183 -11.19 4.19 -7.60
CA GLY A 183 -11.12 3.05 -8.52
C GLY A 183 -9.89 2.16 -8.28
N SER A 184 -9.11 2.40 -7.22
CA SER A 184 -8.01 1.54 -6.80
C SER A 184 -8.42 0.73 -5.58
N ARG A 185 -8.01 -0.55 -5.55
CA ARG A 185 -8.27 -1.43 -4.41
C ARG A 185 -7.27 -1.29 -3.27
N TYR A 186 -6.16 -0.58 -3.46
CA TYR A 186 -5.06 -0.54 -2.49
C TYR A 186 -5.06 0.75 -1.68
N THR A 187 -5.05 0.62 -0.36
CA THR A 187 -4.95 1.77 0.55
C THR A 187 -4.08 1.43 1.75
N PHE A 188 -3.76 2.43 2.58
CA PHE A 188 -3.17 2.21 3.88
C PHE A 188 -3.55 3.27 4.92
N ALA A 189 -3.56 2.88 6.20
CA ALA A 189 -3.63 3.79 7.34
C ALA A 189 -2.25 3.91 7.98
N ILE A 190 -1.81 5.13 8.30
CA ILE A 190 -0.60 5.38 9.09
C ILE A 190 -1.00 5.79 10.50
N THR A 191 -0.36 5.19 11.51
CA THR A 191 -0.37 5.68 12.89
C THR A 191 1.04 5.96 13.40
N ASP A 192 1.18 6.50 14.61
CA ASP A 192 2.48 6.67 15.29
C ASP A 192 3.11 5.35 15.77
N THR A 193 2.44 4.21 15.63
CA THR A 193 2.97 2.91 16.04
C THR A 193 3.09 1.91 14.88
N GLU A 194 2.31 2.06 13.82
CA GLU A 194 2.23 1.08 12.73
C GLU A 194 1.75 1.70 11.40
N VAL A 195 1.82 0.90 10.34
CA VAL A 195 1.07 1.10 9.10
C VAL A 195 0.20 -0.12 8.84
N VAL A 196 -1.07 0.11 8.57
CA VAL A 196 -2.03 -0.94 8.19
C VAL A 196 -2.27 -0.84 6.70
N VAL A 197 -1.76 -1.80 5.93
CA VAL A 197 -2.03 -1.90 4.49
C VAL A 197 -3.34 -2.63 4.26
N ILE A 198 -4.09 -2.23 3.23
CA ILE A 198 -5.42 -2.78 2.97
C ILE A 198 -5.61 -3.01 1.46
N ARG A 199 -6.22 -4.16 1.12
CA ARG A 199 -6.75 -4.46 -0.20
C ARG A 199 -8.26 -4.68 -0.13
N PHE A 200 -9.02 -3.88 -0.88
CA PHE A 200 -10.46 -4.04 -0.99
C PHE A 200 -10.86 -4.99 -2.13
N HIS A 201 -12.01 -5.62 -1.97
CA HIS A 201 -12.61 -6.48 -2.98
C HIS A 201 -14.13 -6.37 -2.91
N SER A 202 -14.80 -6.76 -3.98
CA SER A 202 -16.26 -6.87 -4.00
C SER A 202 -16.68 -8.29 -3.63
N LEU A 203 -17.80 -8.39 -2.93
CA LEU A 203 -18.52 -9.63 -2.65
C LEU A 203 -19.82 -9.55 -3.45
N ASP A 204 -19.95 -10.45 -4.43
CA ASP A 204 -21.11 -10.59 -5.32
C ASP A 204 -21.55 -9.28 -6.03
N GLY A 205 -20.61 -8.36 -6.29
CA GLY A 205 -20.88 -7.08 -6.95
C GLY A 205 -21.64 -6.06 -6.10
N ARG A 206 -21.94 -6.37 -4.83
CA ARG A 206 -22.81 -5.53 -3.96
C ARG A 206 -22.12 -5.11 -2.67
N GLU A 207 -21.50 -6.06 -1.99
CA GLU A 207 -20.83 -5.79 -0.72
C GLU A 207 -19.34 -5.51 -0.93
N THR A 208 -18.75 -4.74 -0.03
CA THR A 208 -17.30 -4.49 -0.03
C THR A 208 -16.68 -5.27 1.12
N GLY A 209 -15.66 -6.06 0.81
CA GLY A 209 -14.80 -6.71 1.78
C GLY A 209 -13.39 -6.14 1.74
N ALA A 210 -12.59 -6.47 2.75
CA ALA A 210 -11.23 -5.98 2.90
C ALA A 210 -10.30 -7.07 3.43
N GLN A 211 -9.04 -7.00 3.00
CA GLN A 211 -7.94 -7.75 3.60
C GLN A 211 -6.89 -6.78 4.11
N TRP A 212 -6.39 -6.98 5.33
CA TRP A 212 -5.45 -6.05 5.95
C TRP A 212 -4.22 -6.74 6.55
N ASN A 213 -3.09 -6.04 6.59
CA ASN A 213 -1.92 -6.46 7.35
C ASN A 213 -1.31 -5.25 8.06
N ALA A 214 -0.86 -5.44 9.31
CA ALA A 214 -0.27 -4.39 10.12
C ALA A 214 1.25 -4.54 10.23
N ILE A 215 1.97 -3.46 9.97
CA ILE A 215 3.43 -3.41 10.01
C ILE A 215 3.85 -2.46 11.13
N PRO A 216 4.47 -2.95 12.21
CA PRO A 216 4.90 -2.10 13.30
C PRO A 216 6.05 -1.18 12.85
N ARG A 217 6.12 0.04 13.38
CA ARG A 217 7.20 1.00 13.07
C ARG A 217 8.58 0.50 13.45
N SER A 218 8.66 -0.38 14.45
CA SER A 218 9.90 -1.02 14.87
C SER A 218 10.46 -2.02 13.84
N ALA A 219 9.67 -2.42 12.82
CA ALA A 219 10.14 -3.33 11.78
C ALA A 219 11.25 -2.69 10.93
N CYS A 220 12.42 -3.32 10.92
CA CYS A 220 13.58 -2.94 10.11
C CYS A 220 14.41 -4.17 9.74
N GLY A 221 15.30 -4.03 8.74
CA GLY A 221 16.18 -5.09 8.25
C GLY A 221 15.60 -5.85 7.04
N GLU A 222 16.50 -6.32 6.17
CA GLU A 222 16.15 -6.86 4.84
C GLU A 222 15.33 -8.15 4.86
N GLY A 223 15.31 -8.86 6.00
CA GLY A 223 14.51 -10.06 6.21
C GLY A 223 13.10 -9.79 6.76
N THR A 224 12.70 -8.53 6.95
CA THR A 224 11.43 -8.15 7.58
C THR A 224 10.61 -7.25 6.66
N LEU A 225 9.28 -7.41 6.68
CA LEU A 225 8.38 -6.48 6.00
C LEU A 225 8.35 -5.16 6.77
N THR A 226 9.03 -4.13 6.24
CA THR A 226 9.05 -2.78 6.82
C THR A 226 7.93 -1.91 6.24
N ILE A 227 7.66 -0.76 6.89
CA ILE A 227 6.66 0.21 6.41
C ILE A 227 6.97 0.68 4.99
N ASN A 228 8.21 1.10 4.74
CA ASN A 228 8.61 1.58 3.41
C ASN A 228 8.46 0.47 2.37
N LEU A 229 8.89 -0.76 2.68
CA LEU A 229 8.72 -1.89 1.77
C LEU A 229 7.24 -2.22 1.50
N ALA A 230 6.39 -2.20 2.52
CA ALA A 230 4.97 -2.45 2.39
C ALA A 230 4.29 -1.42 1.47
N ILE A 231 4.55 -0.14 1.68
CA ILE A 231 3.96 0.92 0.85
C ILE A 231 4.53 0.90 -0.56
N TRP A 232 5.84 0.65 -0.71
CA TRP A 232 6.45 0.43 -2.01
C TRP A 232 5.77 -0.72 -2.76
N ALA A 233 5.52 -1.85 -2.09
CA ALA A 233 4.87 -3.02 -2.69
C ALA A 233 3.42 -2.72 -3.10
N LEU A 234 2.64 -2.01 -2.28
CA LEU A 234 1.31 -1.53 -2.66
C LEU A 234 1.34 -0.72 -3.96
N ILE A 235 2.30 0.20 -4.07
CA ILE A 235 2.45 1.03 -5.28
C ILE A 235 2.83 0.14 -6.47
N MET A 236 3.82 -0.74 -6.34
CA MET A 236 4.24 -1.63 -7.44
C MET A 236 3.11 -2.54 -7.93
N MET A 237 2.28 -3.06 -7.01
CA MET A 237 1.11 -3.85 -7.38
C MET A 237 0.03 -3.03 -8.08
N SER A 238 -0.16 -1.78 -7.65
CA SER A 238 -1.16 -0.87 -8.26
C SER A 238 -0.78 -0.39 -9.67
N LEU A 239 0.50 -0.44 -10.04
CA LEU A 239 0.95 -0.07 -11.40
C LEU A 239 0.54 -1.09 -12.46
N ASN A 240 0.16 -2.30 -12.07
CA ASN A 240 -0.42 -3.26 -12.99
C ASN A 240 -1.92 -2.98 -13.16
N ASP A 241 -2.27 -2.25 -14.22
CA ASP A 241 -3.64 -1.82 -14.53
C ASP A 241 -4.66 -2.97 -14.55
N ARG A 242 -4.24 -4.21 -14.89
CA ARG A 242 -5.10 -5.39 -14.91
C ARG A 242 -5.53 -5.86 -13.52
N HIS A 243 -4.79 -5.47 -12.48
CA HIS A 243 -4.98 -5.92 -11.10
C HIS A 243 -5.15 -4.78 -10.08
N ARG A 244 -5.27 -3.53 -10.55
CA ARG A 244 -5.47 -2.36 -9.68
C ARG A 244 -6.92 -2.20 -9.22
N SER A 245 -7.88 -2.46 -10.10
CA SER A 245 -9.30 -2.20 -9.83
C SER A 245 -9.84 -3.09 -8.71
N VAL A 246 -10.87 -2.61 -8.01
CA VAL A 246 -11.68 -3.46 -7.14
C VAL A 246 -12.34 -4.54 -7.99
N VAL A 247 -12.09 -5.80 -7.63
CA VAL A 247 -12.63 -6.99 -8.30
C VAL A 247 -13.34 -7.87 -7.29
N GLU A 248 -14.12 -8.83 -7.76
CA GLU A 248 -14.71 -9.87 -6.93
C GLU A 248 -13.65 -10.63 -6.13
N HIS A 249 -13.97 -11.02 -4.90
CA HIS A 249 -13.06 -11.75 -4.01
C HIS A 249 -12.49 -13.01 -4.67
N ALA A 250 -13.34 -13.78 -5.37
CA ALA A 250 -12.93 -14.99 -6.10
C ALA A 250 -11.91 -14.72 -7.23
N ARG A 251 -11.79 -13.47 -7.68
CA ARG A 251 -10.84 -13.02 -8.71
C ARG A 251 -9.61 -12.35 -8.09
N THR A 252 -9.52 -12.28 -6.77
CA THR A 252 -8.29 -11.86 -6.09
C THR A 252 -7.29 -13.01 -6.17
N VAL A 253 -6.10 -12.69 -6.68
CA VAL A 253 -5.03 -13.67 -6.89
C VAL A 253 -3.97 -13.48 -5.80
N PRO A 254 -3.36 -14.56 -5.27
CA PRO A 254 -2.25 -14.44 -4.31
C PRO A 254 -1.04 -13.71 -4.91
N ILE A 255 -0.29 -12.94 -4.14
CA ILE A 255 0.89 -12.18 -4.63
C ILE A 255 1.92 -13.11 -5.30
N ASN A 256 2.13 -14.28 -4.71
CA ASN A 256 3.05 -15.30 -5.18
C ASN A 256 2.39 -16.27 -6.18
N ALA A 257 1.51 -15.77 -7.04
CA ALA A 257 0.94 -16.55 -8.12
C ALA A 257 1.73 -16.40 -9.42
N TRP A 258 1.87 -17.49 -10.18
CA TRP A 258 2.72 -17.57 -11.36
C TRP A 258 2.04 -18.34 -12.49
N SER A 259 2.14 -17.83 -13.71
CA SER A 259 1.74 -18.55 -14.91
C SER A 259 2.91 -19.40 -15.41
N ALA A 260 2.63 -20.67 -15.71
CA ALA A 260 3.60 -21.57 -16.31
C ALA A 260 3.69 -21.33 -17.83
N HIS A 261 4.90 -21.27 -18.35
CA HIS A 261 5.22 -21.19 -19.76
C HIS A 261 6.31 -22.21 -20.11
N ASP A 262 6.53 -22.42 -21.41
CA ASP A 262 7.57 -23.35 -21.88
C ASP A 262 8.96 -22.88 -21.41
N GLY A 263 9.53 -23.59 -20.44
CA GLY A 263 10.85 -23.34 -19.88
C GLY A 263 10.95 -22.21 -18.83
N PHE A 264 9.86 -21.55 -18.45
CA PHE A 264 9.89 -20.52 -17.39
C PHE A 264 8.51 -20.27 -16.74
N TYR A 265 8.52 -19.63 -15.59
CA TYR A 265 7.35 -19.13 -14.87
C TYR A 265 7.32 -17.60 -14.91
N CYS A 266 6.13 -17.00 -15.01
CA CYS A 266 5.93 -15.56 -15.03
C CYS A 266 5.00 -15.12 -13.89
N ASN A 267 5.45 -14.22 -13.01
CA ASN A 267 4.59 -13.67 -11.96
C ASN A 267 3.55 -12.72 -12.57
N TYR A 268 2.29 -12.88 -12.18
CA TYR A 268 1.18 -12.14 -12.79
C TYR A 268 1.17 -10.63 -12.46
N LEU A 269 1.67 -10.23 -11.28
CA LEU A 269 1.71 -8.83 -10.86
C LEU A 269 2.89 -8.10 -11.46
N SER A 270 4.08 -8.71 -11.35
CA SER A 270 5.34 -8.05 -11.66
C SER A 270 5.87 -8.38 -13.03
N GLY A 271 5.31 -9.38 -13.73
CA GLY A 271 5.85 -9.94 -14.96
C GLY A 271 7.22 -10.63 -14.81
N ARG A 272 7.74 -10.77 -13.58
CA ARG A 272 9.06 -11.36 -13.32
C ARG A 272 9.09 -12.77 -13.87
N ARG A 273 10.17 -13.11 -14.59
CA ARG A 273 10.38 -14.44 -15.16
C ARG A 273 11.44 -15.19 -14.37
N LEU A 274 11.16 -16.45 -14.05
CA LEU A 274 12.11 -17.35 -13.39
C LEU A 274 12.11 -18.72 -14.08
N PRO A 275 13.26 -19.41 -14.16
CA PRO A 275 13.32 -20.75 -14.73
C PRO A 275 12.77 -21.83 -13.77
N TYR A 276 12.39 -21.45 -12.56
CA TYR A 276 11.82 -22.33 -11.53
C TYR A 276 10.63 -21.65 -10.85
N LEU A 277 9.76 -22.45 -10.25
CA LEU A 277 8.65 -21.98 -9.43
C LEU A 277 9.16 -21.66 -8.01
N PRO A 278 8.99 -20.43 -7.49
CA PRO A 278 9.44 -20.10 -6.14
C PRO A 278 8.72 -20.88 -5.04
N THR A 279 9.36 -21.00 -3.87
CA THR A 279 8.74 -21.61 -2.70
C THR A 279 7.43 -20.90 -2.33
N GLY A 280 6.40 -21.69 -2.01
CA GLY A 280 5.07 -21.18 -1.64
C GLY A 280 4.26 -20.61 -2.80
N ALA A 281 4.77 -20.69 -4.04
CA ALA A 281 4.07 -20.15 -5.19
C ALA A 281 2.86 -20.99 -5.60
N VAL A 282 1.83 -20.31 -6.08
CA VAL A 282 0.62 -20.91 -6.65
C VAL A 282 0.72 -20.84 -8.17
N VAL A 283 0.57 -21.95 -8.86
CA VAL A 283 0.48 -21.94 -10.33
C VAL A 283 -0.93 -21.54 -10.72
N LEU A 284 -1.02 -20.51 -11.54
CA LEU A 284 -2.27 -20.17 -12.22
C LEU A 284 -2.40 -21.16 -13.38
N ASP A 285 -3.40 -22.04 -13.28
CA ASP A 285 -3.91 -22.70 -14.48
C ASP A 285 -4.26 -21.61 -15.50
N GLN A 286 -4.11 -21.91 -16.79
CA GLN A 286 -4.53 -21.01 -17.86
C GLN A 286 -6.04 -20.79 -17.78
N LEU A 287 -6.47 -19.92 -16.87
CA LEU A 287 -7.82 -19.37 -16.81
C LEU A 287 -7.92 -18.38 -17.96
N ILE A 288 -8.19 -18.95 -19.14
CA ILE A 288 -8.83 -18.40 -20.36
C ILE A 288 -8.44 -16.97 -20.70
#